data_AF-A0A672NYY5-F1
#
_entry.id   AF-A0A672NYY5-F1
#
_cell.length_a   1.000
_cell.length_b   1.000
_cell.length_c   1.000
_cell.angle_alpha   90.00
_cell.angle_beta   90.00
_cell.angle_gamma   90.00
#
_symmetry.space_group_name_H-M   'P 1'
#
loop_
_entity.id
_entity.type
_entity.pdbx_description
1 polymer ?
#
loop_
_entity_poly.entity_id
_entity_poly.type
_entity_poly.pdbx_seq_one_letter_code
_entity_poly.pdbx_strand_id
1 'polypeptide(L)'
;MKSTQCFIHEICFVASKKSKGDILQPSDTEYPSFVYEPSIKETNSMIKCGRCQKVFVINQIPDSNLLLVVIQADCDCYRQYAPITMEPKEVKYTHNASVKCDRMRSQKIRRRPESCHAYHPQVN
;
A
#
# COMPACT_ATOMS: atom_id res chain seq x y z
N MET A 1 -6.56 38.60 1.18
CA MET A 1 -6.83 38.34 -0.25
C MET A 1 -6.14 37.03 -0.61
N LYS A 2 -6.90 36.00 -0.95
CA LYS A 2 -6.41 34.64 -1.20
C LYS A 2 -5.99 34.54 -2.67
N SER A 3 -4.73 34.28 -2.93
CA SER A 3 -4.29 33.88 -4.28
C SER A 3 -4.13 32.36 -4.28
N THR A 4 -5.16 31.68 -4.74
CA THR A 4 -5.11 30.26 -5.12
C THR A 4 -4.68 30.21 -6.58
N GLN A 5 -3.42 29.83 -6.81
CA GLN A 5 -2.95 29.53 -8.15
C GLN A 5 -3.00 28.00 -8.34
N CYS A 6 -4.00 27.54 -9.07
CA CYS A 6 -4.14 26.15 -9.48
C CYS A 6 -3.19 25.87 -10.66
N PHE A 7 -2.21 24.99 -10.48
CA PHE A 7 -1.54 24.31 -11.58
C PHE A 7 -1.78 22.80 -11.46
N ILE A 8 -2.64 22.31 -12.37
CA ILE A 8 -2.76 20.97 -12.97
C ILE A 8 -2.45 19.74 -12.08
N HIS A 9 -3.55 19.13 -11.61
CA HIS A 9 -3.85 17.72 -11.33
C HIS A 9 -3.09 16.93 -10.23
N GLU A 10 -3.90 16.55 -9.23
CA GLU A 10 -3.74 15.59 -8.12
C GLU A 10 -2.61 15.77 -7.10
N ILE A 11 -2.97 16.31 -5.94
CA ILE A 11 -3.09 15.59 -4.65
C ILE A 11 -3.76 16.55 -3.66
N CYS A 12 -4.92 16.17 -3.11
CA CYS A 12 -5.53 16.89 -1.99
C CYS A 12 -4.85 16.43 -0.70
N PHE A 13 -3.92 17.23 -0.17
CA PHE A 13 -3.34 16.97 1.14
C PHE A 13 -4.33 17.42 2.21
N VAL A 14 -5.00 16.48 2.88
CA VAL A 14 -5.77 16.79 4.10
C VAL A 14 -4.76 17.00 5.23
N ALA A 15 -4.51 18.26 5.57
CA ALA A 15 -3.65 18.62 6.69
C ALA A 15 -4.38 18.32 8.02
N SER A 16 -4.04 17.20 8.66
CA SER A 16 -4.49 16.89 10.02
C SER A 16 -3.64 17.60 11.08
N LYS A 17 -4.27 17.97 12.19
CA LYS A 17 -3.79 18.96 13.18
C LYS A 17 -2.45 18.56 13.85
N LYS A 18 -1.52 19.52 13.91
CA LYS A 18 -0.18 19.41 14.54
C LYS A 18 -0.25 19.33 16.08
N SER A 19 0.46 18.37 16.68
CA SER A 19 1.09 18.51 18.00
C SER A 19 2.60 18.75 17.83
N LYS A 20 3.20 19.50 18.76
CA LYS A 20 4.61 19.92 18.74
C LYS A 20 5.54 18.73 19.04
N GLY A 21 6.55 18.53 18.19
CA GLY A 21 7.64 17.56 18.39
C GLY A 21 7.84 16.71 17.14
N ASP A 22 9.05 16.71 16.61
CA ASP A 22 9.52 16.05 15.38
C ASP A 22 9.16 16.69 14.04
N ILE A 23 10.21 17.20 13.38
CA ILE A 23 10.20 17.54 11.95
C ILE A 23 10.16 16.21 11.21
N LEU A 24 8.95 15.73 10.90
CA LEU A 24 8.76 14.54 10.08
C LEU A 24 9.20 14.85 8.65
N GLN A 25 10.17 14.09 8.14
CA GLN A 25 10.57 14.16 6.74
C GLN A 25 9.65 13.25 5.91
N PRO A 26 9.30 13.64 4.68
CA PRO A 26 8.55 12.76 3.79
C PRO A 26 9.35 11.49 3.49
N SER A 27 8.73 10.33 3.70
CA SER A 27 9.29 9.03 3.31
C SER A 27 8.27 8.23 2.49
N ASP A 28 8.79 7.33 1.66
CA ASP A 28 7.95 6.40 0.92
C ASP A 28 7.43 5.33 1.87
N THR A 29 6.14 5.02 1.77
CA THR A 29 5.48 4.01 2.61
C THR A 29 4.84 2.93 1.75
N GLU A 30 5.06 1.68 2.13
CA GLU A 30 4.40 0.52 1.54
C GLU A 30 3.21 0.11 2.41
N TYR A 31 2.08 -0.13 1.77
CA TYR A 31 0.83 -0.54 2.44
C TYR A 31 0.55 -2.00 2.09
N PRO A 32 0.50 -2.91 3.09
CA PRO A 32 0.10 -4.28 2.82
C PRO A 32 -1.36 -4.32 2.33
N SER A 33 -1.62 -5.11 1.30
CA SER A 33 -2.94 -5.30 0.71
C SER A 33 -3.24 -6.79 0.56
N PHE A 34 -4.44 -7.19 0.96
CA PHE A 34 -4.93 -8.57 0.82
C PHE A 34 -6.11 -8.58 -0.13
N VAL A 35 -6.07 -9.48 -1.12
CA VAL A 35 -7.15 -9.70 -2.08
C VAL A 35 -7.55 -11.17 -2.00
N TYR A 36 -8.84 -11.44 -1.87
CA TYR A 36 -9.36 -12.79 -1.93
C TYR A 36 -9.37 -13.28 -3.39
N GLU A 37 -8.76 -14.44 -3.62
CA GLU A 37 -8.64 -15.06 -4.94
C GLU A 37 -9.64 -16.24 -5.07
N PRO A 38 -10.72 -16.11 -5.84
CA PRO A 38 -11.81 -17.10 -5.89
C PRO A 38 -11.42 -18.46 -6.50
N SER A 39 -10.26 -18.53 -7.19
CA SER A 39 -9.77 -19.78 -7.79
C SER A 39 -9.40 -20.84 -6.75
N ILE A 40 -9.21 -20.45 -5.49
CA ILE A 40 -8.99 -21.34 -4.35
C ILE A 40 -10.35 -21.73 -3.77
N LYS A 41 -10.91 -22.85 -4.24
CA LYS A 41 -12.18 -23.44 -3.76
C LYS A 41 -12.02 -24.18 -2.42
N GLU A 42 -11.21 -23.67 -1.52
CA GLU A 42 -11.05 -24.26 -0.19
C GLU A 42 -12.25 -23.86 0.69
N THR A 43 -13.35 -24.59 0.53
CA THR A 43 -14.54 -24.43 1.39
C THR A 43 -14.35 -25.06 2.76
N ASN A 44 -13.50 -26.07 2.89
CA ASN A 44 -13.13 -26.68 4.17
C ASN A 44 -11.60 -26.83 4.24
N SER A 45 -10.97 -26.14 5.18
CA SER A 45 -9.53 -26.16 5.37
C SER A 45 -9.16 -26.35 6.83
N MET A 46 -7.91 -26.77 7.06
CA MET A 46 -7.39 -27.04 8.40
C MET A 46 -6.04 -26.34 8.60
N ILE A 47 -5.90 -25.65 9.74
CA ILE A 47 -4.64 -25.07 10.18
C ILE A 47 -4.07 -25.90 11.34
N LYS A 48 -2.83 -26.38 11.17
CA LYS A 48 -2.15 -27.18 12.21
C LYS A 48 -1.49 -26.26 13.22
N CYS A 49 -1.92 -26.34 14.47
CA CYS A 49 -1.40 -25.53 15.56
C CYS A 49 -0.54 -26.35 16.53
N GLY A 50 0.46 -27.05 15.98
CA GLY A 50 1.39 -27.88 16.75
C GLY A 50 0.75 -29.20 17.18
N ARG A 51 0.13 -29.24 18.36
CA ARG A 51 -0.48 -30.46 18.94
C ARG A 51 -1.97 -30.63 18.63
N CYS A 52 -2.59 -29.62 18.02
CA CYS A 52 -3.99 -29.63 17.62
C CYS A 52 -4.11 -29.12 16.18
N GLN A 53 -5.32 -29.21 15.62
CA GLN A 53 -5.65 -28.61 14.34
C GLN A 53 -6.97 -27.86 14.47
N LYS A 54 -7.06 -26.69 13.85
CA LYS A 54 -8.29 -25.91 13.76
C LYS A 54 -8.87 -26.10 12.36
N VAL A 55 -10.08 -26.62 12.29
CA VAL A 55 -10.82 -26.69 11.03
C VAL A 55 -11.60 -25.39 10.87
N PHE A 56 -11.59 -24.87 9.65
CA PHE A 56 -12.35 -23.69 9.26
C PHE A 56 -13.01 -23.87 7.91
N VAL A 57 -14.14 -23.18 7.76
CA VAL A 57 -14.96 -23.18 6.54
C VAL A 57 -15.07 -21.74 6.07
N ILE A 58 -14.79 -21.49 4.79
CA ILE A 58 -14.94 -20.17 4.18
C ILE A 58 -16.01 -20.25 3.09
N ASN A 59 -17.05 -19.43 3.23
CA ASN A 59 -18.13 -19.32 2.26
C ASN A 59 -18.24 -17.88 1.76
N GLN A 60 -18.26 -17.70 0.45
CA GLN A 60 -18.56 -16.40 -0.15
C GLN A 60 -20.04 -16.07 -0.02
N ILE A 61 -20.36 -14.83 0.34
CA ILE A 61 -21.74 -14.33 0.31
C ILE A 61 -22.03 -13.86 -1.12
N PRO A 62 -23.05 -14.41 -1.81
CA PRO A 62 -23.40 -14.03 -3.18
C PRO A 62 -23.58 -12.52 -3.35
N ASP A 63 -23.26 -12.04 -4.55
CA ASP A 63 -23.41 -10.64 -4.96
C ASP A 63 -22.71 -9.62 -4.04
N SER A 64 -21.64 -10.03 -3.35
CA SER A 64 -20.89 -9.19 -2.44
C SER A 64 -19.39 -9.54 -2.41
N ASN A 65 -18.60 -8.66 -1.78
CA ASN A 65 -17.19 -8.91 -1.46
C ASN A 65 -16.98 -9.52 -0.07
N LEU A 66 -18.05 -10.00 0.58
CA LEU A 66 -18.01 -10.51 1.94
C LEU A 66 -17.75 -12.02 1.97
N LEU A 67 -17.04 -12.46 3.01
CA LEU A 67 -16.75 -13.86 3.30
C LEU A 67 -17.26 -14.21 4.68
N LEU A 68 -17.99 -15.32 4.79
CA LEU A 68 -18.37 -15.94 6.04
C LEU A 68 -17.32 -16.99 6.42
N VAL A 69 -16.64 -16.78 7.54
CA VAL A 69 -15.63 -17.71 8.06
C VAL A 69 -16.13 -18.33 9.35
N VAL A 70 -16.23 -19.66 9.38
CA VAL A 70 -16.63 -20.44 10.56
C VAL A 70 -15.44 -21.25 11.05
N ILE A 71 -15.10 -21.15 12.33
CA ILE A 71 -13.90 -21.76 12.92
C ILE A 71 -14.30 -22.54 14.17
N GLN A 72 -13.73 -23.74 14.35
CA GLN A 72 -13.86 -24.48 15.60
C GLN A 72 -13.04 -23.82 16.73
N ALA A 73 -13.64 -23.69 17.92
CA ALA A 73 -13.04 -23.00 19.07
C ALA A 73 -12.30 -23.96 20.03
N ASP A 74 -11.87 -25.12 19.53
CA ASP A 74 -11.29 -26.22 20.29
C ASP A 74 -9.78 -26.08 20.55
N CYS A 75 -9.08 -25.13 19.89
CA CYS A 75 -7.65 -24.91 20.11
C CYS A 75 -7.16 -23.46 19.96
N ASP A 76 -6.28 -23.00 20.84
CA ASP A 76 -5.67 -21.66 20.78
C ASP A 76 -4.32 -21.63 20.03
N CYS A 77 -4.34 -21.06 18.82
CA CYS A 77 -3.16 -20.98 17.92
C CYS A 77 -2.36 -19.67 18.05
N TYR A 78 -2.72 -18.78 18.97
CA TYR A 78 -2.20 -17.39 19.00
C TYR A 78 -0.68 -17.33 19.21
N ARG A 79 -0.09 -18.35 19.84
CA ARG A 79 1.36 -18.40 20.09
C ARG A 79 2.19 -18.83 18.87
N GLN A 80 1.58 -19.38 17.84
CA GLN A 80 2.29 -19.89 16.66
C GLN A 80 2.36 -18.92 15.50
N TYR A 81 1.39 -18.03 15.38
CA TYR A 81 1.31 -17.08 14.29
C TYR A 81 1.40 -15.66 14.87
N ALA A 82 2.36 -14.88 14.39
CA ALA A 82 2.44 -13.47 14.76
C ALA A 82 1.20 -12.73 14.20
N PRO A 83 0.70 -11.71 14.91
CA PRO A 83 -0.39 -10.88 14.40
C PRO A 83 -0.01 -10.26 13.05
N ILE A 84 -0.91 -10.36 12.08
CA ILE A 84 -0.76 -9.67 10.81
C ILE A 84 -1.21 -8.22 11.03
N THR A 85 -0.31 -7.26 10.82
CA THR A 85 -0.61 -5.83 10.96
C THR A 85 -0.86 -5.20 9.59
N MET A 86 -1.82 -4.27 9.55
CA MET A 86 -2.11 -3.43 8.37
C MET A 86 -1.37 -2.10 8.40
N GLU A 87 -0.37 -1.99 9.27
CA GLU A 87 0.36 -0.75 9.49
C GLU A 87 1.27 -0.44 8.29
N PRO A 88 1.32 0.83 7.83
CA PRO A 88 2.20 1.22 6.75
C PRO A 88 3.66 1.03 7.15
N LYS A 89 4.45 0.41 6.27
CA LYS A 89 5.88 0.23 6.50
C LYS A 89 6.65 1.29 5.75
N GLU A 90 7.52 2.00 6.47
CA GLU A 90 8.46 2.92 5.84
C GLU A 90 9.47 2.16 4.99
N VAL A 91 9.58 2.56 3.72
CA VAL A 91 10.58 2.03 2.79
C VAL A 91 11.92 2.67 3.11
N LYS A 92 12.73 1.97 3.89
CA LYS A 92 14.09 2.40 4.19
C LYS A 92 15.00 2.09 3.02
N TYR A 93 15.39 3.12 2.27
CA TYR A 93 16.44 3.03 1.26
C TYR A 93 17.82 2.96 1.94
N THR A 94 18.10 1.89 2.67
CA THR A 94 19.41 1.70 3.30
C THR A 94 20.46 1.41 2.21
N HIS A 95 21.34 2.39 1.97
CA HIS A 95 22.61 2.25 1.25
C HIS A 95 22.64 1.73 -0.20
N ASN A 96 21.50 1.48 -0.85
CA ASN A 96 21.49 1.04 -2.25
C ASN A 96 20.52 1.90 -3.08
N ALA A 97 21.08 2.75 -3.94
CA ALA A 97 20.36 3.52 -4.95
C ALA A 97 19.57 2.65 -5.97
N SER A 98 19.54 1.32 -5.79
CA SER A 98 18.91 0.33 -6.69
C SER A 98 17.45 0.64 -6.98
N VAL A 99 16.57 0.79 -5.99
CA VAL A 99 15.12 0.94 -6.25
C VAL A 99 14.81 2.23 -7.04
N LYS A 100 15.54 3.33 -6.75
CA LYS A 100 15.43 4.58 -7.52
C LYS A 100 15.97 4.41 -8.94
N CYS A 101 17.09 3.73 -9.12
CA CYS A 101 17.67 3.42 -10.43
C CYS A 101 16.78 2.50 -11.27
N ASP A 102 16.19 1.47 -10.68
CA ASP A 102 15.27 0.55 -11.34
C ASP A 102 13.98 1.25 -11.77
N ARG A 103 13.50 2.20 -10.96
CA ARG A 103 12.39 3.10 -11.32
C ARG A 103 12.76 4.06 -12.45
N MET A 104 13.99 4.57 -12.48
CA MET A 104 14.47 5.41 -13.59
C MET A 104 14.64 4.61 -14.89
N ARG A 105 14.94 3.31 -14.79
CA ARG A 105 15.03 2.40 -15.94
C ARG A 105 13.66 2.10 -16.55
N SER A 106 12.62 2.05 -15.72
CA SER A 106 11.22 1.80 -16.10
C SER A 106 10.41 3.08 -16.33
N GLN A 107 11.07 4.19 -16.70
CA GLN A 107 10.41 5.49 -16.88
C GLN A 107 9.17 5.39 -17.76
N LYS A 108 8.01 5.73 -17.18
CA LYS A 108 6.74 5.89 -17.89
C LYS A 108 6.95 6.87 -19.05
N ILE A 109 6.48 6.54 -20.24
CA ILE A 109 6.55 7.40 -21.43
C ILE A 109 5.93 8.76 -21.08
N ARG A 110 6.73 9.82 -21.17
CA ARG A 110 6.29 11.22 -21.05
C ARG A 110 6.37 11.83 -22.43
N ARG A 111 5.29 12.46 -22.90
CA ARG A 111 5.33 13.22 -24.16
C ARG A 111 6.20 14.46 -23.95
N ARG A 112 7.13 14.68 -24.87
CA ARG A 112 7.92 15.92 -24.91
C ARG A 112 7.00 17.08 -25.35
N PRO A 113 7.19 18.30 -24.82
CA PRO A 113 6.56 19.48 -25.39
C PRO A 113 6.90 19.65 -26.87
N GLU A 114 5.95 20.21 -27.65
CA GLU A 114 6.09 20.39 -29.10
C GLU A 114 7.16 21.43 -29.48
N SER A 115 7.41 22.44 -28.64
CA SER A 115 8.46 23.44 -28.85
C SER A 115 9.29 23.70 -27.59
N CYS A 116 10.55 24.09 -27.80
CA CYS A 116 11.50 24.42 -26.75
C CYS A 116 12.24 25.71 -27.16
N HIS A 117 11.94 26.82 -26.48
CA HIS A 117 12.60 28.11 -26.72
C HIS A 117 13.64 28.34 -25.62
N ALA A 118 14.90 27.99 -25.89
CA ALA A 118 15.96 27.97 -24.88
C ALA A 118 16.46 29.36 -24.46
N TYR A 119 16.32 30.38 -25.31
CA TYR A 119 16.82 31.72 -25.06
C TYR A 119 15.87 32.79 -25.62
N HIS A 120 15.73 33.89 -24.88
CA HIS A 120 14.99 35.06 -25.32
C HIS A 120 15.97 36.08 -25.95
N PRO A 121 15.68 36.62 -27.15
CA PRO A 121 16.62 37.50 -27.88
C PRO A 121 17.00 38.81 -27.16
N GLN A 122 16.23 39.21 -26.15
CA GLN A 122 16.48 40.44 -25.37
C GLN A 122 17.45 40.24 -24.19
N VAL A 123 18.06 39.04 -24.05
CA VAL A 123 18.99 38.72 -22.97
C VAL A 123 20.40 38.57 -23.57
N ASN A 124 21.00 39.69 -23.99
CA ASN A 124 22.43 39.79 -24.27
C ASN A 124 22.95 41.15 -23.82
#